data_AF-A0A1Q3WSW6-F1
#
_entry.id   AF-A0A1Q3WSW6-F1
#
_cell.length_a   1.000
_cell.length_b   1.000
_cell.length_c   1.000
_cell.angle_alpha   90.00
_cell.angle_beta   90.00
_cell.angle_gamma   90.00
#
_symmetry.space_group_name_H-M   'P 1'
#
loop_
_entity.id
_entity.type
_entity.pdbx_description
1 polymer ?
#
loop_
_entity_poly.entity_id
_entity_poly.type
_entity_poly.pdbx_seq_one_letter_code
_entity_poly.pdbx_strand_id
1 'polypeptide(L)' 'MEITHDLLIGLGFRWIPGQPPKYIYKDFLGHLEPESGIFFFDDFTLPIIQFSDLLYLLKLINFPAQPEKLPIVNPN' A
#
# COMPACT_ATOMS: atom_id res chain seq x y z
N MET A 1 14.64 6.25 -7.09
CA MET A 1 14.29 7.11 -5.95
C MET A 1 14.04 6.18 -4.78
N GLU A 2 14.74 6.40 -3.66
CA GLU A 2 14.56 5.64 -2.43
C GLU A 2 13.23 5.99 -1.76
N ILE A 3 12.66 5.06 -1.01
CA ILE A 3 11.42 5.29 -0.27
C ILE A 3 11.81 5.95 1.07
N THR A 4 11.28 7.14 1.31
CA THR A 4 11.56 7.92 2.52
C THR A 4 10.27 8.23 3.28
N HIS A 5 10.40 8.65 4.54
CA HIS A 5 9.28 9.14 5.33
C HIS A 5 8.48 10.22 4.58
N ASP A 6 9.15 11.27 4.12
CA ASP A 6 8.51 12.41 3.45
C ASP A 6 7.76 11.99 2.18
N LEU A 7 8.33 11.03 1.44
CA LEU A 7 7.69 10.46 0.26
C LEU A 7 6.41 9.71 0.63
N LEU A 8 6.44 8.87 1.68
CA LEU A 8 5.25 8.16 2.15
C LEU A 8 4.14 9.13 2.61
N ILE A 9 4.51 10.20 3.34
CA ILE A 9 3.56 11.25 3.73
C ILE A 9 2.97 11.93 2.48
N GLY A 10 3.79 12.27 1.49
CA GLY A 10 3.35 12.87 0.24
C GLY A 10 2.41 11.99 -0.59
N LEU A 11 2.51 10.66 -0.44
CA LEU A 11 1.60 9.69 -1.04
C LEU A 11 0.30 9.50 -0.25
N GLY A 12 0.16 10.11 0.93
CA GLY A 12 -1.04 10.02 1.77
C GLY A 12 -1.00 8.91 2.83
N PHE A 13 0.17 8.33 3.13
CA PHE A 13 0.30 7.45 4.29
C PHE A 13 0.16 8.27 5.58
N ARG A 14 -0.51 7.70 6.57
CA ARG A 14 -0.55 8.22 7.94
C ARG A 14 0.54 7.55 8.76
N TRP A 15 1.42 8.36 9.34
CA TRP A 15 2.45 7.89 10.25
C TRP A 15 1.86 7.54 11.62
N ILE A 16 2.29 6.40 12.17
CA ILE A 16 2.00 5.98 13.55
C ILE A 16 3.32 5.96 14.31
N PRO A 17 3.47 6.80 15.35
CA PRO A 17 4.67 6.80 16.18
C PRO A 17 4.81 5.48 16.93
N GLY A 18 6.04 4.95 16.99
CA GLY A 18 6.36 3.67 17.63
C GLY A 18 7.82 3.26 17.39
N GLN A 19 8.20 2.09 17.89
CA GLN A 19 9.49 1.43 17.61
C GLN A 19 9.24 -0.03 17.18
N PRO A 20 9.28 -0.36 15.87
CA PRO A 20 9.55 0.54 14.74
C PRO A 20 8.34 1.46 14.40
N PRO A 21 8.58 2.61 13.75
CA PRO A 21 7.50 3.45 13.25
C PRO A 21 6.69 2.72 12.17
N LYS A 22 5.38 2.90 12.21
CA LYS A 22 4.44 2.27 11.27
C LYS A 22 3.77 3.31 10.38
N TYR A 23 3.24 2.86 9.26
CA TYR A 23 2.50 3.68 8.32
C TYR A 23 1.20 2.96 7.93
N ILE A 24 0.12 3.71 7.82
CA ILE A 24 -1.16 3.22 7.30
C ILE A 24 -1.47 3.92 5.98
N TYR A 25 -1.77 3.14 4.95
CA TYR A 25 -2.37 3.60 3.71
C TYR A 25 -3.72 2.92 3.50
N LYS A 26 -4.81 3.69 3.63
CA LYS A 26 -6.18 3.16 3.76
C LYS A 26 -6.26 2.14 4.89
N ASP A 27 -6.43 0.87 4.57
CA ASP A 27 -6.54 -0.25 5.51
C ASP A 27 -5.28 -1.11 5.56
N PHE A 28 -4.23 -0.74 4.81
CA PHE A 28 -2.96 -1.48 4.75
C PHE A 28 -1.93 -0.89 5.70
N LEU A 29 -1.40 -1.73 6.58
CA LEU A 29 -0.31 -1.40 7.49
C LEU A 29 1.04 -1.73 6.87
N GLY A 30 2.06 -0.96 7.23
CA GLY A 30 3.43 -1.24 6.84
C GLY A 30 4.46 -0.48 7.65
N HIS A 31 5.73 -0.76 7.41
CA HIS A 31 6.86 -0.07 8.02
C HIS A 31 7.96 0.22 7.00
N LEU A 32 8.69 1.31 7.25
CA LEU A 32 9.87 1.70 6.48
C LEU A 32 11.11 1.28 7.26
N GLU A 33 12.04 0.59 6.62
CA GLU A 33 13.39 0.39 7.13
C GLU A 33 14.26 1.58 6.67
N PRO A 34 14.61 2.54 7.54
CA PRO A 34 15.19 3.81 7.10
C PRO A 34 16.61 3.67 6.54
N GLU A 35 17.36 2.66 6.99
CA GLU A 35 18.74 2.44 6.57
C GLU A 35 18.86 1.91 5.14
N SER A 36 17.85 1.17 4.68
CA SER A 36 17.83 0.53 3.36
C SER A 36 16.83 1.18 2.39
N GLY A 37 15.92 2.03 2.89
CA GLY A 37 14.85 2.61 2.09
C GLY A 37 13.82 1.59 1.60
N ILE A 38 13.75 0.42 2.25
CA ILE A 38 12.80 -0.65 1.91
C ILE A 38 11.52 -0.45 2.69
N PHE A 39 10.38 -0.49 2.00
CA PHE A 39 9.06 -0.48 2.63
C PHE A 39 8.46 -1.87 2.63
N PHE A 40 7.87 -2.25 3.76
CA PHE A 40 7.17 -3.51 3.93
C PHE A 40 5.73 -3.24 4.28
N PHE A 41 4.81 -3.86 3.58
CA PHE A 41 3.43 -3.98 4.05
C PHE A 41 3.32 -5.23 4.93
N ASP A 42 2.56 -5.14 6.01
CA ASP A 42 2.42 -6.26 6.95
C ASP A 42 1.64 -7.43 6.33
N ASP A 43 0.74 -7.16 5.37
CA ASP A 43 -0.07 -8.16 4.66
C ASP A 43 0.59 -8.72 3.39
N PHE A 44 1.74 -8.20 2.96
CA PHE A 44 2.45 -8.65 1.78
C PHE A 44 3.84 -9.17 2.15
N THR A 45 4.21 -10.35 1.63
CA THR A 45 5.52 -10.95 1.95
C THR A 45 6.69 -10.28 1.22
N LEU A 46 6.42 -9.44 0.22
CA LEU A 46 7.45 -8.89 -0.66
C LEU A 46 7.96 -7.51 -0.19
N PRO A 47 9.28 -7.32 -0.02
CA PRO A 47 9.86 -6.01 0.23
C PRO A 47 9.66 -5.09 -0.97
N ILE A 48 9.26 -3.85 -0.72
CA ILE A 48 9.11 -2.82 -1.74
C ILE A 48 10.37 -1.96 -1.74
N ILE A 49 11.22 -2.19 -2.72
CA ILE A 49 12.55 -1.58 -2.82
C ILE A 49 12.51 -0.36 -3.75
N GLN A 50 11.78 -0.45 -4.86
CA GLN A 50 11.69 0.63 -5.83
C GLN A 50 10.41 1.45 -5.63
N PHE A 51 10.56 2.77 -5.73
CA PHE A 51 9.42 3.69 -5.71
C PHE A 51 8.36 3.38 -6.79
N SER A 52 8.78 2.91 -7.97
CA SER A 52 7.84 2.49 -9.03
C SER A 52 6.96 1.32 -8.60
N ASP A 53 7.52 0.36 -7.87
CA ASP A 53 6.79 -0.80 -7.37
C ASP A 53 5.77 -0.37 -6.31
N LEU A 54 6.16 0.56 -5.44
CA LEU A 54 5.24 1.19 -4.50
C LEU A 54 4.08 1.86 -5.23
N LEU A 55 4.35 2.72 -6.21
CA LEU A 55 3.29 3.39 -6.99
C LEU A 55 2.37 2.40 -7.71
N TYR A 56 2.93 1.31 -8.23
CA TYR A 56 2.15 0.26 -8.88
C TYR A 56 1.20 -0.42 -7.89
N LEU A 57 1.69 -0.81 -6.71
CA LEU A 57 0.86 -1.41 -5.66
C LEU A 57 -0.23 -0.45 -5.17
N LEU A 58 0.10 0.83 -4.98
CA LEU A 58 -0.90 1.83 -4.60
C LEU A 58 -1.99 1.98 -5.66
N LYS A 59 -1.65 1.90 -6.95
CA LYS A 59 -2.65 1.87 -8.03
C LYS A 59 -3.57 0.66 -7.91
N LEU A 60 -3.04 -0.52 -7.60
CA LEU A 60 -3.86 -1.72 -7.39
C LEU A 60 -4.77 -1.58 -6.16
N ILE A 61 -4.25 -1.08 -5.03
CA ILE A 61 -5.02 -0.80 -3.81
C ILE A 61 -6.11 0.26 -4.06
N ASN A 62 -5.84 1.21 -4.95
CA ASN A 62 -6.80 2.24 -5.33
C ASN A 62 -7.79 1.79 -6.40
N PHE A 63 -7.54 0.67 -7.07
CA PHE A 63 -8.42 0.18 -8.11
C PHE A 63 -9.74 -0.25 -7.47
N PRO A 64 -10.88 0.38 -7.82
CA PRO A 64 -12.16 -0.01 -7.26
C PRO A 64 -12.45 -1.45 -7.65
N ALA A 65 -12.77 -2.29 -6.65
CA ALA A 65 -13.37 -3.58 -6.93
C ALA A 65 -14.62 -3.30 -7.77
N GLN A 66 -14.60 -3.72 -9.04
CA GLN A 66 -15.81 -3.70 -9.85
C GLN A 66 -16.78 -4.63 -9.13
N PRO A 67 -17.96 -4.16 -8.68
CA PRO A 67 -18.96 -5.11 -8.21
C PRO A 67 -19.24 -6.05 -9.36
N GLU A 68 -19.04 -7.35 -9.14
CA GLU A 68 -19.46 -8.37 -10.10
C GLU A 68 -20.94 -8.08 -10.40
N LYS A 69 -21.24 -7.62 -11.62
CA LYS A 69 -22.59 -7.72 -12.14
C LYS A 69 -22.85 -9.21 -12.34
N LEU A 70 -23.29 -9.88 -11.27
CA LEU A 70 -23.81 -11.24 -11.38
C LEU A 70 -24.88 -11.20 -12.47
N PRO A 71 -24.79 -12.03 -13.52
CA PRO A 71 -25.84 -12.09 -14.52
C PRO A 71 -27.12 -12.49 -13.81
N ILE A 72 -28.12 -11.63 -13.86
CA ILE A 72 -29.48 -11.95 -13.40
C ILE A 72 -29.97 -13.03 -14.36
N VAL A 73 -29.88 -14.29 -13.94
CA VAL A 73 -30.51 -15.39 -14.67
C VAL A 73 -32.00 -15.23 -14.43
N ASN A 74 -32.72 -14.63 -15.38
CA ASN A 74 -34.17 -14.63 -15.37
C ASN A 74 -34.67 -16.07 -15.57
N PRO A 75 -35.41 -16.65 -14.61
CA PRO A 75 -36.11 -17.89 -14.86
C PRO A 75 -37.37 -17.54 -15.66
N ASN A 76 -37.27 -17.64 -16.99
CA ASN A 76 -38.44 -17.80 -17.85
C ASN A 76 -38.80 -19.28 -17.94
#